data_AF-A0A7C9LKG9-F1
#
_entry.id   AF-A0A7C9LKG9-F1
#
_cell.length_a   1.000
_cell.length_b   1.000
_cell.length_c   1.000
_cell.angle_alpha   90.00
_cell.angle_beta   90.00
_cell.angle_gamma   90.00
#
_symmetry.space_group_name_H-M   'P 1'
#
loop_
_entity.id
_entity.type
_entity.pdbx_description
1 polymer ?
#
loop_
_entity_poly.entity_id
_entity_poly.type
_entity_poly.pdbx_seq_one_letter_code
_entity_poly.pdbx_strand_id
1 'polypeptide(L)'
;MPRWSALDTSLPTWRARAVRYVLIYLALVTALVSVRALTRDVRPALKAAQAREAALTTQSADLSVQLQTLESRRRLLDWAAQNGMRRLTDVPRETATFQPVPAAPVAAPPARTVEVKTLWK
;
A
#
# COMPACT_ATOMS: atom_id res chain seq x y z
N MET A 1 43.32 -41.00 -34.49
CA MET A 1 44.00 -40.72 -33.20
C MET A 1 44.80 -39.43 -33.34
N PRO A 2 44.65 -38.45 -32.44
CA PRO A 2 45.45 -37.23 -32.51
C PRO A 2 46.93 -37.57 -32.33
N ARG A 3 47.79 -37.12 -33.27
CA ARG A 3 49.24 -37.33 -33.19
C ARG A 3 49.82 -36.35 -32.18
N TRP A 4 50.22 -36.84 -31.02
CA TRP A 4 50.86 -36.07 -29.95
C TRP A 4 52.13 -35.34 -30.39
N SER A 5 52.77 -35.79 -31.47
CA SER A 5 53.93 -35.17 -32.10
C SER A 5 53.66 -33.85 -32.82
N ALA A 6 52.40 -33.43 -32.97
CA ALA A 6 52.03 -32.14 -33.59
C ALA A 6 51.89 -30.99 -32.57
N LEU A 7 52.02 -31.27 -31.27
CA LEU A 7 51.97 -30.25 -30.23
C LEU A 7 53.32 -29.53 -30.16
N ASP A 8 53.33 -28.26 -30.58
CA ASP A 8 54.50 -27.39 -30.41
C ASP A 8 54.72 -27.11 -28.92
N THR A 9 55.70 -27.80 -28.34
CA THR A 9 56.13 -27.66 -26.94
C THR A 9 57.29 -26.68 -26.77
N SER A 10 57.52 -25.80 -27.74
CA SER A 10 58.56 -24.79 -27.62
C SER A 10 58.33 -23.87 -26.41
N LEU A 11 59.42 -23.38 -25.83
CA LEU A 11 59.41 -22.46 -24.70
C LEU A 11 58.54 -21.20 -24.90
N PRO A 12 58.51 -20.54 -26.07
CA PRO A 12 57.62 -19.39 -26.29
C PRO A 12 56.13 -19.74 -26.28
N THR A 13 55.71 -20.88 -26.82
CA THR A 13 54.28 -21.27 -26.82
C THR A 13 53.80 -21.60 -25.41
N TRP A 14 54.62 -22.25 -24.59
CA TRP A 14 54.31 -22.49 -23.18
C TRP A 14 54.22 -21.21 -22.37
N ARG A 15 55.15 -20.26 -22.57
CA ARG A 15 55.09 -18.95 -21.91
C ARG A 15 53.82 -18.18 -22.28
N ALA A 16 53.46 -18.15 -23.56
CA ALA A 16 52.24 -17.48 -24.01
C ALA A 16 50.98 -18.12 -23.39
N ARG A 17 50.91 -19.46 -23.33
CA ARG A 17 49.80 -20.17 -22.67
C ARG A 17 49.74 -19.90 -21.18
N ALA A 18 50.89 -19.96 -20.49
CA ALA A 18 50.98 -19.68 -19.06
C ALA A 18 50.48 -18.26 -18.73
N VAL A 19 50.95 -17.25 -19.46
CA VAL A 19 50.48 -15.86 -19.31
C VAL A 19 48.98 -15.76 -19.54
N ARG A 20 48.46 -16.39 -20.60
CA ARG A 20 47.02 -16.38 -20.89
C ARG A 20 46.21 -16.98 -19.75
N TYR A 21 46.63 -18.13 -19.22
CA TYR A 21 45.92 -18.76 -18.10
C TYR A 21 46.01 -17.93 -16.82
N VAL A 22 47.18 -17.37 -16.51
CA VAL A 22 47.33 -16.48 -15.34
C VAL A 22 46.39 -15.29 -15.44
N LEU A 23 46.30 -14.64 -16.61
CA LEU A 23 45.38 -13.53 -16.82
C LEU A 23 43.91 -13.95 -16.68
N ILE A 24 43.53 -15.12 -17.19
CA ILE A 24 42.16 -15.66 -17.03
C ILE A 24 41.85 -15.90 -15.56
N TYR A 25 42.75 -16.54 -14.81
CA TYR A 25 42.55 -16.78 -13.38
C TYR A 25 42.50 -15.48 -12.59
N LEU A 26 43.35 -14.52 -12.93
CA LEU A 26 43.35 -13.21 -12.29
C LEU A 26 42.02 -12.48 -12.54
N ALA A 27 41.52 -12.51 -13.78
CA ALA A 27 40.21 -11.96 -14.13
C ALA A 27 39.05 -12.65 -13.41
N LEU A 28 39.11 -13.99 -13.25
CA LEU A 28 38.10 -14.74 -12.51
C LEU A 28 38.09 -14.36 -11.02
N VAL A 29 39.26 -14.24 -10.40
CA VAL A 29 39.39 -13.87 -9.00
C VAL A 29 38.90 -12.44 -8.78
N THR A 30 39.27 -11.48 -9.64
CA THR A 30 38.80 -10.10 -9.52
C THR A 30 37.29 -9.99 -9.74
N ALA A 31 36.72 -10.74 -10.70
CA ALA A 31 35.28 -10.82 -10.90
C ALA A 31 34.57 -11.40 -9.65
N LEU A 32 35.10 -12.47 -9.06
CA LEU A 32 34.50 -13.09 -7.88
C LEU A 32 34.53 -12.16 -6.66
N VAL A 33 35.66 -11.47 -6.44
CA VAL A 33 35.83 -10.53 -5.32
C VAL A 33 34.93 -9.30 -5.51
N SER A 34 34.84 -8.76 -6.72
CA SER A 34 33.98 -7.60 -7.01
C SER A 34 32.49 -7.94 -6.84
N VAL A 35 32.03 -9.09 -7.34
CA VAL A 35 30.66 -9.57 -7.07
C VAL A 35 30.42 -9.75 -5.58
N ARG A 36 31.37 -10.33 -4.85
CA ARG A 36 31.25 -10.50 -3.40
C ARG A 36 31.22 -9.17 -2.65
N ALA A 37 31.98 -8.17 -3.09
CA ALA A 37 31.96 -6.84 -2.51
C ALA A 37 30.59 -6.16 -2.75
N LEU A 38 30.09 -6.21 -3.98
CA LEU A 38 28.80 -5.62 -4.36
C LEU A 38 27.60 -6.28 -3.66
N THR A 39 27.68 -7.58 -3.38
CA THR A 39 26.59 -8.33 -2.75
C THR A 39 26.66 -8.35 -1.21
N ARG A 40 27.77 -7.89 -0.62
CA ARG A 40 27.99 -7.89 0.84
C ARG A 40 26.88 -7.14 1.58
N ASP A 41 26.44 -6.01 1.02
CA ASP A 41 25.53 -5.09 1.70
C ASP A 41 24.05 -5.35 1.39
N VAL A 42 23.73 -6.27 0.48
CA VAL A 42 22.34 -6.59 0.11
C VAL A 42 21.57 -7.20 1.29
N ARG A 43 22.17 -8.18 1.99
CA ARG A 43 21.56 -8.79 3.18
C ARG A 43 21.33 -7.81 4.33
N PRO A 44 22.32 -7.00 4.76
CA PRO A 44 22.10 -6.02 5.83
C PRO A 44 21.13 -4.92 5.40
N ALA A 45 21.15 -4.46 4.15
CA ALA A 45 20.19 -3.49 3.65
C ALA A 45 18.75 -4.02 3.69
N LEU A 46 18.53 -5.28 3.30
CA LEU A 46 17.22 -5.93 3.42
C LEU A 46 16.75 -6.03 4.87
N LYS A 47 17.64 -6.43 5.80
CA LYS A 47 17.29 -6.46 7.23
C LYS A 47 16.95 -5.08 7.77
N ALA A 48 17.70 -4.04 7.38
CA ALA A 48 17.43 -2.68 7.79
C ALA A 48 16.09 -2.17 7.22
N ALA A 49 15.76 -2.52 5.97
CA ALA A 49 14.46 -2.21 5.37
C ALA A 49 13.31 -2.90 6.11
N GLN A 50 13.44 -4.20 6.40
CA GLN A 50 12.44 -4.95 7.18
C GLN A 50 12.24 -4.37 8.58
N ALA A 51 13.31 -3.96 9.26
CA ALA A 51 13.21 -3.32 10.57
C ALA A 51 12.45 -1.99 10.51
N ARG A 52 12.66 -1.19 9.46
CA ARG A 52 11.93 0.06 9.24
C ARG A 52 10.45 -0.18 8.95
N GLU A 53 10.16 -1.17 8.12
CA GLU A 53 8.78 -1.55 7.81
C GLU A 53 8.04 -1.98 9.08
N ALA A 54 8.63 -2.87 9.87
CA ALA A 54 8.06 -3.30 11.15
C ALA A 54 7.81 -2.11 12.09
N ALA A 55 8.76 -1.17 12.21
CA ALA A 55 8.60 0.02 13.04
C ALA A 55 7.45 0.91 12.55
N LEU A 56 7.32 1.11 11.24
CA LEU A 56 6.23 1.89 10.66
C LEU A 56 4.87 1.22 10.86
N THR A 57 4.79 -0.11 10.74
CA THR A 57 3.56 -0.85 11.03
C THR A 57 3.15 -0.69 12.49
N THR A 58 4.10 -0.76 13.43
CA THR A 58 3.82 -0.53 14.85
C THR A 58 3.33 0.90 15.11
N GLN A 59 3.96 1.90 14.51
CA GLN A 59 3.53 3.29 14.63
C GLN A 59 2.13 3.52 14.07
N SER A 60 1.83 2.92 12.91
CA SER A 60 0.50 3.00 12.31
C SER A 60 -0.57 2.36 13.22
N ALA A 61 -0.26 1.20 13.82
CA ALA A 61 -1.15 0.56 14.76
C ALA A 61 -1.39 1.43 16.01
N ASP A 62 -0.33 2.00 16.59
CA ASP A 62 -0.45 2.87 17.75
C ASP A 62 -1.27 4.13 17.43
N LEU A 63 -1.00 4.78 16.29
CA LEU A 63 -1.80 5.92 15.84
C LEU A 63 -3.27 5.56 15.62
N SER A 64 -3.56 4.37 15.08
CA SER A 64 -4.94 3.92 14.91
C SER A 64 -5.65 3.74 16.25
N VAL A 65 -4.96 3.23 17.26
CA VAL A 65 -5.48 3.11 18.62
C VAL A 65 -5.69 4.49 19.22
N GLN A 66 -4.72 5.40 19.10
CA GLN A 66 -4.84 6.77 19.59
C GLN A 66 -6.03 7.49 18.94
N LEU A 67 -6.20 7.37 17.62
CA LEU A 67 -7.36 7.91 16.91
C LEU A 67 -8.67 7.32 17.45
N GLN A 68 -8.76 6.00 17.64
CA GLN A 68 -9.96 5.39 18.25
C GLN A 68 -10.22 5.90 19.67
N THR A 69 -9.18 6.17 20.47
CA THR A 69 -9.36 6.75 21.80
C THR A 69 -9.87 8.20 21.73
N LEU A 70 -9.42 8.98 20.77
CA LEU A 70 -9.84 10.37 20.55
C LEU A 70 -11.24 10.45 19.94
N GLU A 71 -11.55 9.55 19.01
CA GLU A 71 -12.82 9.43 18.30
C GLU A 71 -13.91 8.77 19.15
N SER A 72 -13.56 8.26 20.34
CA SER A 72 -14.54 7.79 21.30
C SER A 72 -15.60 8.87 21.51
N ARG A 73 -16.83 8.59 21.05
CA ARG A 73 -17.96 9.52 21.01
C ARG A 73 -18.15 10.29 22.33
N ARG A 74 -17.81 9.66 23.44
CA ARG A 74 -17.84 10.26 24.78
C ARG A 74 -16.83 11.40 24.96
N ARG A 75 -15.56 11.23 24.56
CA ARG A 75 -14.56 12.32 24.63
C ARG A 75 -14.90 13.47 23.68
N LEU A 76 -15.42 13.16 22.49
CA LEU A 76 -15.91 14.18 21.55
C LEU A 76 -17.04 15.01 22.17
N LEU A 77 -17.98 14.36 22.86
CA LEU A 77 -19.06 15.05 23.58
C LEU A 77 -18.55 15.84 24.78
N ASP A 78 -17.57 15.33 25.52
CA ASP A 78 -16.97 16.02 26.67
C ASP A 78 -16.14 17.25 26.22
N TRP A 79 -15.36 17.13 25.15
CA TRP A 79 -14.64 18.25 24.53
C TRP A 79 -15.61 19.29 23.98
N ALA A 80 -16.66 18.87 23.28
CA ALA A 80 -17.69 19.77 22.77
C ALA A 80 -18.36 20.55 23.92
N ALA A 81 -18.68 19.87 25.03
CA ALA A 81 -19.23 20.51 26.22
C ALA A 81 -18.25 21.51 26.86
N GLN A 82 -16.95 21.18 26.95
CA GLN A 82 -15.91 22.09 27.46
C GLN A 82 -15.71 23.34 26.59
N ASN A 83 -15.90 23.22 25.27
CA ASN A 83 -15.82 24.34 24.31
C ASN A 83 -17.15 25.09 24.14
N GLY A 84 -18.12 24.87 25.04
CA GLY A 84 -19.40 25.59 25.05
C GLY A 84 -20.40 25.13 24.00
N MET A 85 -20.13 24.04 23.28
CA MET A 85 -21.09 23.47 22.34
C MET A 85 -22.15 22.67 23.10
N ARG A 86 -23.43 23.00 22.87
CA ARG A 86 -24.56 22.30 23.49
C ARG A 86 -25.07 21.19 22.56
N ARG A 87 -25.53 20.08 23.15
CA ARG A 87 -26.16 19.01 22.37
C ARG A 87 -27.42 19.55 21.71
N LEU A 88 -27.62 19.23 20.43
CA LEU A 88 -28.80 19.65 19.66
C LEU A 88 -30.12 19.20 20.29
N THR A 89 -30.09 18.16 21.12
CA THR A 89 -31.22 17.64 21.90
C THR A 89 -31.59 18.50 23.11
N ASP A 90 -30.64 19.25 23.67
CA ASP A 90 -30.83 20.10 24.84
C ASP A 90 -31.02 21.59 24.46
N VAL A 91 -30.91 21.92 23.18
CA VAL A 91 -31.29 23.24 22.68
C VAL A 91 -32.82 23.34 22.74
N PRO A 92 -33.37 24.37 23.41
CA PRO A 92 -34.82 24.59 23.39
C PRO A 92 -35.25 24.75 21.94
N ARG A 93 -36.06 23.80 21.45
CA ARG A 93 -36.65 23.90 20.11
C ARG A 93 -37.60 25.07 20.13
N GLU A 94 -37.18 26.19 19.56
CA GLU A 94 -38.12 27.23 19.19
C GLU A 94 -39.04 26.65 18.12
N THR A 95 -40.29 26.41 18.51
CA THR A 95 -41.36 26.16 17.55
C THR A 95 -41.53 27.45 16.75
N ALA A 96 -40.81 27.57 15.65
CA ALA A 96 -41.09 28.60 14.67
C ALA A 96 -42.52 28.36 14.16
N THR A 97 -43.39 29.33 14.41
CA THR A 97 -44.74 29.34 13.83
C THR A 97 -44.60 29.59 12.33
N PHE A 98 -44.58 28.52 11.55
CA PHE A 98 -44.61 28.63 10.10
C PHE A 98 -45.95 29.23 9.67
N GLN A 99 -45.92 30.36 8.95
CA GLN A 99 -47.07 30.87 8.22
C GLN A 99 -47.57 29.77 7.27
N PRO A 100 -48.89 29.46 7.27
CA PRO A 100 -49.42 28.43 6.39
C PRO A 100 -49.18 28.84 4.93
N VAL A 101 -48.38 28.04 4.22
CA VAL A 101 -48.24 28.17 2.78
C VAL A 101 -49.64 27.96 2.17
N PRO A 102 -50.14 28.89 1.33
CA PRO A 102 -51.45 28.72 0.71
C PRO A 102 -51.48 27.40 -0.06
N ALA A 103 -52.52 26.62 0.17
CA ALA A 103 -52.67 25.29 -0.42
C ALA A 103 -52.55 25.39 -1.94
N ALA A 104 -51.62 24.64 -2.51
CA ALA A 104 -51.55 24.45 -3.96
C ALA A 104 -52.89 23.85 -4.44
N PRO A 105 -53.43 24.30 -5.58
CA PRO A 105 -54.68 23.74 -6.11
C PRO A 105 -54.49 22.24 -6.32
N VAL A 106 -55.44 21.46 -5.79
CA VAL A 106 -55.46 20.00 -5.92
C VAL A 106 -55.59 19.68 -7.41
N ALA A 107 -54.52 19.19 -8.01
CA ALA A 107 -54.57 18.61 -9.35
C ALA A 107 -55.48 17.38 -9.29
N ALA A 108 -56.51 17.35 -10.13
CA ALA A 108 -57.41 16.23 -10.24
C ALA A 108 -56.60 14.94 -10.52
N PRO A 109 -56.86 13.82 -9.82
CA PRO A 109 -56.16 12.58 -10.09
C PRO A 109 -56.39 12.14 -11.53
N PRO A 110 -55.36 11.68 -12.27
CA PRO A 110 -55.53 11.22 -13.63
C PRO A 110 -56.47 10.02 -13.66
N ALA A 111 -57.46 10.04 -14.56
CA ALA A 111 -58.39 8.94 -14.76
C ALA A 111 -57.61 7.67 -15.12
N ARG A 112 -57.60 6.70 -14.19
CA ARG A 112 -56.88 5.44 -14.36
C ARG A 112 -57.83 4.43 -14.99
N THR A 113 -57.70 4.20 -16.29
CA THR A 113 -58.40 3.11 -16.98
C THR A 113 -57.74 1.80 -16.58
N VAL A 114 -58.38 1.02 -15.71
CA VAL A 114 -57.88 -0.31 -15.31
C VAL A 114 -58.44 -1.33 -16.29
N GLU A 115 -57.58 -1.89 -17.12
CA GLU A 115 -57.93 -2.99 -18.03
C GLU A 115 -57.91 -4.30 -17.23
N VAL A 116 -59.10 -4.81 -16.87
CA VAL A 116 -59.24 -6.05 -16.10
C VAL A 116 -59.37 -7.23 -17.06
N LYS A 117 -58.31 -8.03 -17.19
CA LYS A 117 -58.38 -9.34 -17.86
C LYS A 117 -58.86 -10.39 -16.86
N THR A 118 -60.13 -10.77 -16.96
CA THR A 118 -60.66 -11.95 -16.27
C THR A 118 -60.37 -13.20 -17.11
N LEU A 119 -59.57 -14.12 -16.57
CA LEU A 119 -59.38 -15.46 -17.14
C LEU A 119 -60.19 -16.43 -16.28
N TRP A 120 -61.19 -17.06 -16.89
CA TRP A 120 -61.89 -18.20 -16.31
C TRP A 120 -61.23 -19.48 -16.81
N LYS A 121 -61.26 -20.51 -15.98
CA LYS A 121 -60.63 -21.82 -16.22
C LYS A 121 -61.49 -22.68 -17.14
#